data_AF-A0A4Y1ZBX1-F1
#
_entry.id   AF-A0A4Y1ZBX1-F1
#
_cell.length_a   1.000
_cell.length_b   1.000
_cell.length_c   1.000
_cell.angle_alpha   90.00
_cell.angle_beta   90.00
_cell.angle_gamma   90.00
#
_symmetry.space_group_name_H-M   'P 1'
#
loop_
_entity.id
_entity.type
_entity.pdbx_description
1 polymer ?
#
loop_
_entity_poly.entity_id
_entity_poly.type
_entity_poly.pdbx_seq_one_letter_code
_entity_poly.pdbx_strand_id
1 'polypeptide(L)'
;MLDPKLLGSILPMSIESKTVILVDDVLFTGRTIRAAMDALMDVGRPQRIQLAVLIDRGHRELPIRPDYIGKNVPTSKEEAIAVQLSEVDGSDKVTIESKMNKEIHGSTSNTF
;
A
#
# COMPACT_ATOMS: atom_id res chain seq x y z
N MET A 1 -11.38 14.78 0.97
CA MET A 1 -10.06 14.12 0.95
C MET A 1 -9.78 13.76 2.39
N LEU A 2 -9.76 12.47 2.75
CA LEU A 2 -9.46 12.06 4.13
C LEU A 2 -7.94 12.14 4.29
N ASP A 3 -7.49 12.97 5.21
CA ASP A 3 -6.08 13.02 5.58
C ASP A 3 -5.68 11.69 6.23
N PRO A 4 -4.50 11.14 5.89
CA PRO A 4 -4.03 9.90 6.51
C PRO A 4 -3.90 10.11 8.02
N LYS A 5 -4.57 9.24 8.80
CA LYS A 5 -4.47 9.26 10.26
C LYS A 5 -3.13 8.66 10.69
N LEU A 6 -2.25 9.49 11.23
CA LEU A 6 -1.00 9.04 11.83
C LEU A 6 -1.31 8.36 13.18
N LEU A 7 -1.25 7.03 13.23
CA LEU A 7 -1.39 6.26 14.47
C LEU A 7 0.00 6.03 15.07
N GLY A 8 0.43 6.97 15.91
CA GLY A 8 1.69 6.90 16.66
C GLY A 8 2.69 7.97 16.24
N SER A 9 2.88 8.97 17.10
CA SER A 9 3.79 10.10 16.85
C SER A 9 5.21 9.88 17.36
N ILE A 10 5.51 8.71 17.94
CA ILE A 10 6.82 8.42 18.52
C ILE A 10 7.35 7.14 17.89
N LEU A 11 8.30 7.31 16.96
CA LEU A 11 9.11 6.19 16.51
C LEU A 11 9.98 5.71 17.67
N PRO A 12 10.13 4.40 17.89
CA PRO A 12 10.91 3.85 19.02
C PRO A 12 12.42 4.17 18.90
N MET A 13 12.85 4.72 17.76
CA MET A 13 14.24 5.05 17.46
C MET A 13 14.32 6.22 16.49
N SER A 14 15.42 6.96 16.54
CA SER A 14 15.75 7.95 15.51
C SER A 14 15.96 7.27 14.16
N ILE A 15 15.48 7.91 13.09
CA ILE A 15 15.68 7.53 11.69
C ILE A 15 16.82 8.29 11.02
N GLU A 16 17.50 9.18 11.75
CA GLU A 16 18.57 10.03 11.23
C GLU A 16 19.68 9.20 10.58
N SER A 17 20.03 9.53 9.34
CA SER A 17 21.06 8.85 8.56
C SER A 17 20.85 7.33 8.42
N LYS A 18 19.61 6.83 8.57
CA LYS A 18 19.28 5.41 8.38
C LYS A 18 18.60 5.17 7.04
N THR A 19 18.64 3.93 6.58
CA THR A 19 17.75 3.45 5.53
C THR A 19 16.41 3.08 6.16
N VAL A 20 15.33 3.72 5.69
CA VAL A 20 13.95 3.44 6.12
C VAL A 20 13.22 2.78 4.96
N ILE A 21 12.58 1.65 5.22
CA ILE A 21 11.75 0.95 4.23
C ILE A 21 10.29 1.18 4.62
N LEU A 22 9.55 1.93 3.80
CA LEU A 22 8.10 2.00 3.89
C LEU A 22 7.51 0.69 3.35
N VAL A 23 6.54 0.12 4.07
CA VAL A 23 5.86 -1.11 3.69
C VAL A 23 4.38 -0.83 3.55
N ASP A 24 3.78 -1.21 2.42
CA ASP A 24 2.35 -1.05 2.15
C ASP A 24 1.80 -2.32 1.50
N ASP A 25 0.52 -2.60 1.68
CA ASP A 25 -0.11 -3.80 1.13
C ASP A 25 -0.34 -3.67 -0.39
N VAL A 26 -0.96 -2.58 -0.83
CA VAL A 26 -1.33 -2.33 -2.22
C VAL A 26 -0.93 -0.94 -2.65
N LEU A 27 -0.06 -0.89 -3.64
CA LEU A 27 0.34 0.37 -4.24
C LEU A 27 -0.53 0.74 -5.44
N PHE A 28 -1.27 1.84 -5.28
CA PHE A 28 -2.19 2.38 -6.29
C PHE A 28 -1.74 3.77 -6.78
N THR A 29 -2.45 4.85 -6.45
CA THR A 29 -2.12 6.20 -6.93
C THR A 29 -0.79 6.75 -6.42
N GLY A 30 -0.27 6.20 -5.31
CA GLY A 30 0.95 6.64 -4.63
C GLY A 30 0.74 7.73 -3.57
N ARG A 31 -0.50 8.22 -3.36
CA ARG A 31 -0.79 9.31 -2.42
C ARG A 31 -0.50 8.95 -0.95
N THR A 32 -0.79 7.72 -0.52
CA THR A 32 -0.48 7.22 0.83
C THR A 32 1.03 7.27 1.09
N ILE A 33 1.83 6.75 0.15
CA ILE A 33 3.29 6.76 0.26
C ILE A 33 3.84 8.18 0.26
N ARG A 34 3.29 9.08 -0.56
CA ARG A 34 3.69 10.50 -0.55
C ARG A 34 3.52 11.13 0.84
N ALA A 35 2.37 10.91 1.46
CA ALA A 35 2.09 11.42 2.80
C ALA A 35 2.97 10.75 3.87
N ALA A 36 3.24 9.46 3.75
CA ALA A 36 4.16 8.76 4.64
C ALA A 36 5.60 9.30 4.54
N MET A 37 6.07 9.62 3.32
CA MET A 37 7.35 10.27 3.12
C MET A 37 7.39 11.67 3.77
N ASP A 38 6.33 12.47 3.63
CA ASP A 38 6.23 13.77 4.32
C ASP A 38 6.33 13.58 5.84
N ALA A 39 5.55 12.66 6.41
CA ALA A 39 5.57 12.38 7.85
C ALA A 39 6.95 11.90 8.35
N LEU A 40 7.67 11.06 7.58
CA LEU A 40 9.03 10.67 7.93
C LEU A 40 9.98 11.88 7.96
N MET A 41 9.84 12.80 7.00
CA MET A 41 10.65 14.02 6.96
C MET A 41 10.30 15.00 8.09
N ASP A 42 9.11 14.93 8.68
CA ASP A 42 8.79 15.71 9.88
C ASP A 42 9.49 15.15 11.13
N VAL A 43 9.82 13.86 11.14
CA VAL A 43 10.40 13.15 12.30
C VAL A 43 11.94 13.05 12.25
N GLY A 44 12.56 13.09 11.06
CA GLY A 44 14.03 13.05 10.93
C GLY A 44 14.52 13.13 9.49
N ARG A 45 15.83 12.93 9.27
CA ARG A 45 16.43 12.90 7.93
C ARG A 45 17.04 11.52 7.65
N PRO A 46 16.28 10.58 7.06
CA PRO A 46 16.84 9.29 6.68
C PRO A 46 17.89 9.45 5.57
N GLN A 47 18.91 8.59 5.56
CA GLN A 47 19.90 8.53 4.48
C GLN A 47 19.25 8.05 3.17
N ARG A 48 18.27 7.15 3.28
CA ARG A 48 17.52 6.61 2.14
C ARG A 48 16.11 6.23 2.59
N ILE A 49 15.12 6.49 1.75
CA ILE A 49 13.78 5.93 1.87
C ILE A 49 13.60 4.95 0.72
N GLN A 50 13.19 3.73 1.04
CA GLN A 50 12.80 2.72 0.07
C GLN A 50 11.33 2.34 0.29
N LEU A 51 10.74 1.70 -0.71
CA LEU A 51 9.36 1.26 -0.68
C LEU A 51 9.24 -0.21 -1.05
N ALA A 52 8.68 -1.01 -0.15
CA ALA A 52 8.31 -2.39 -0.38
C ALA A 52 6.79 -2.52 -0.37
N VAL A 53 6.23 -3.18 -1.39
CA VAL A 53 4.77 -3.42 -1.45
C VAL A 53 4.45 -4.85 -1.80
N LEU A 54 3.38 -5.38 -1.22
CA LEU A 54 2.93 -6.73 -1.55
C LEU A 54 2.38 -6.77 -2.98
N ILE A 55 1.48 -5.85 -3.33
CA ILE A 55 0.88 -5.75 -4.67
C ILE A 55 1.15 -4.37 -5.29
N ASP A 56 1.64 -4.35 -6.52
CA ASP A 56 1.61 -3.16 -7.38
C ASP A 56 0.50 -3.31 -8.42
N ARG A 57 -0.54 -2.46 -8.32
CA ARG A 57 -1.68 -2.51 -9.23
C ARG A 57 -1.65 -1.44 -10.34
N GLY A 58 -0.56 -0.69 -10.45
CA GLY A 58 -0.42 0.38 -11.43
C GLY A 58 -1.27 1.63 -11.14
N HIS A 59 -1.66 2.35 -12.20
CA HIS A 59 -2.46 3.59 -12.15
C HIS A 59 -1.87 4.70 -11.29
N ARG A 60 -0.55 4.90 -11.39
CA ARG A 60 0.15 5.93 -10.62
C ARG A 60 -0.32 7.32 -11.01
N GLU A 61 -0.55 8.16 -10.01
CA GLU A 61 -0.81 9.60 -10.18
C GLU A 61 0.39 10.45 -9.74
N LEU A 62 1.31 9.83 -8.98
CA LEU A 62 2.56 10.43 -8.52
C LEU A 62 3.74 9.60 -9.04
N PRO A 63 4.91 10.21 -9.31
CA PRO A 63 6.10 9.53 -9.82
C PRO A 63 6.81 8.71 -8.72
N ILE A 64 6.09 7.78 -8.10
CA ILE A 64 6.55 6.91 -7.04
C ILE A 64 6.63 5.50 -7.60
N ARG A 65 7.78 4.84 -7.42
CA ARG A 65 8.01 3.45 -7.81
C ARG A 65 8.55 2.68 -6.59
N PRO A 66 8.02 1.48 -6.32
CA PRO A 66 8.55 0.61 -5.26
C PRO A 66 9.90 0.02 -5.67
N ASP A 67 10.78 -0.13 -4.68
CA ASP A 67 12.04 -0.85 -4.80
C ASP A 67 11.81 -2.37 -4.77
N TYR A 68 10.80 -2.81 -3.99
CA TYR A 68 10.45 -4.21 -3.82
C TYR A 68 8.95 -4.41 -4.08
N ILE A 69 8.62 -5.40 -4.91
CA ILE A 69 7.25 -5.73 -5.28
C ILE A 69 7.06 -7.23 -5.06
N GLY A 70 6.05 -7.62 -4.31
CA GLY A 70 5.62 -9.02 -4.22
C GLY A 70 5.07 -9.50 -5.56
N LYS A 71 4.00 -8.85 -6.05
CA LYS A 71 3.40 -9.15 -7.35
C LYS A 71 2.90 -7.90 -8.07
N ASN A 72 3.14 -7.87 -9.39
CA ASN A 72 2.50 -6.91 -10.28
C ASN A 72 1.17 -7.49 -10.74
N VAL A 73 0.08 -6.76 -10.52
CA VAL A 73 -1.28 -7.19 -10.86
C VAL A 73 -1.92 -6.10 -11.70
N PRO A 74 -1.89 -6.20 -13.04
CA PRO A 74 -2.58 -5.24 -13.90
C PRO A 74 -4.08 -5.27 -13.60
N THR A 75 -4.66 -4.12 -13.24
CA THR A 75 -6.10 -3.98 -13.00
C THR A 75 -6.71 -2.92 -13.91
N SER A 76 -8.02 -2.89 -14.02
CA SER A 76 -8.77 -1.68 -14.43
C SER A 76 -8.86 -0.68 -13.28
N LYS A 77 -9.46 0.50 -13.52
CA LYS A 77 -9.73 1.50 -12.47
C LYS A 77 -10.96 1.13 -11.64
N GLU A 78 -11.83 0.28 -12.20
CA GLU A 78 -13.09 -0.19 -11.62
C GLU A 78 -12.89 -1.41 -10.71
N GLU A 79 -11.74 -2.07 -10.83
CA GLU A 79 -11.31 -3.16 -9.96
C GLU A 79 -10.72 -2.63 -8.65
N ALA A 80 -10.77 -3.46 -7.61
CA ALA A 80 -10.13 -3.25 -6.33
C ALA A 80 -9.28 -4.47 -5.97
N ILE A 81 -8.17 -4.25 -5.29
CA ILE A 81 -7.40 -5.32 -4.65
C ILE A 81 -7.82 -5.35 -3.19
N ALA A 82 -8.22 -6.52 -2.69
CA ALA A 82 -8.40 -6.76 -1.27
C ALA A 82 -7.30 -7.70 -0.79
N VAL A 83 -6.64 -7.30 0.29
CA VAL A 83 -5.62 -8.09 0.98
C VAL A 83 -6.20 -8.49 2.32
N GLN A 84 -6.10 -9.77 2.63
CA GLN A 84 -6.45 -10.37 3.91
C GLN A 84 -5.17 -10.93 4.51
N LEU A 85 -4.90 -10.58 5.76
CA LEU A 85 -3.73 -11.06 6.51
C LEU A 85 -4.19 -11.86 7.71
N SER A 86 -3.55 -12.99 8.00
CA SER A 86 -3.96 -13.90 9.07
C SER A 86 -4.06 -13.22 10.44
N GLU A 87 -3.21 -12.23 10.72
CA GLU A 87 -3.19 -11.46 11.97
C GLU A 87 -4.41 -10.57 12.16
N VAL A 88 -5.08 -10.18 11.08
CA VAL A 88 -6.23 -9.25 11.08
C VAL A 88 -7.53 -9.96 10.72
N ASP A 89 -7.50 -10.85 9.72
CA ASP A 89 -8.66 -11.44 9.05
C ASP A 89 -8.78 -12.96 9.24
N GLY A 90 -7.77 -13.62 9.82
CA GLY A 90 -7.75 -15.08 10.04
C GLY A 90 -7.40 -15.93 8.80
N SER A 91 -7.01 -15.30 7.69
CA SER A 91 -6.49 -15.98 6.50
C SER A 91 -5.58 -15.07 5.67
N ASP A 92 -4.56 -15.64 5.04
CA ASP A 92 -3.74 -14.94 4.05
C ASP A 92 -4.35 -15.08 2.64
N LYS A 93 -4.78 -13.95 2.07
CA LYS A 93 -5.37 -13.96 0.72
C LYS A 93 -5.23 -12.61 0.03
N VAL A 94 -5.03 -12.64 -1.28
CA VAL A 94 -5.17 -11.47 -2.15
C VAL A 94 -6.23 -11.76 -3.21
N THR A 95 -7.24 -10.88 -3.34
CA THR A 95 -8.31 -10.98 -4.34
C THR A 95 -8.42 -9.71 -5.18
N ILE A 96 -8.86 -9.88 -6.44
CA ILE A 96 -9.36 -8.79 -7.27
C ILE A 96 -10.89 -8.79 -7.21
N GLU A 97 -11.49 -7.63 -6.97
CA GLU A 97 -12.94 -7.42 -6.93
C GLU A 97 -13.37 -6.35 -7.93
N SER A 98 -14.35 -6.67 -8.79
CA SER A 98 -14.95 -5.69 -9.70
C SER A 98 -16.13 -4.98 -9.03
N LYS A 99 -16.18 -3.64 -9.07
CA LYS A 99 -17.27 -2.85 -8.48
C LYS A 99 -18.68 -3.21 -8.98
N MET A 100 -18.82 -3.84 -10.15
CA MET A 100 -20.11 -4.27 -10.72
C MET A 100 -20.65 -5.60 -10.15
N ASN A 101 -19.85 -6.42 -9.45
CA ASN A 101 -20.27 -7.77 -9.02
C ASN A 101 -20.93 -7.83 -7.65
N LYS A 102 -21.15 -6.72 -6.94
CA LYS A 102 -21.78 -6.75 -5.61
C LYS A 102 -23.29 -7.00 -5.60
N GLU A 103 -23.99 -6.83 -6.73
CA GLU A 103 -25.47 -6.84 -6.72
C GLU A 103 -26.15 -8.04 -7.39
N ILE A 104 -25.49 -8.85 -8.23
CA ILE A 104 -26.24 -9.84 -9.04
C ILE A 104 -25.69 -11.27 -9.01
N HIS A 105 -24.38 -11.52 -8.89
CA HIS A 105 -23.83 -12.90 -8.88
C HIS A 105 -22.61 -12.97 -7.96
N GLY A 106 -22.48 -14.06 -7.19
CA GLY A 106 -21.36 -14.30 -6.28
C GLY A 106 -20.01 -13.96 -6.94
N SER A 107 -19.17 -13.22 -6.20
CA SER A 107 -17.93 -12.66 -6.71
C SER A 107 -17.07 -13.70 -7.42
N THR A 108 -16.90 -13.57 -8.74
CA THR A 108 -15.81 -14.23 -9.46
C THR A 108 -14.51 -13.57 -9.02
N SER A 109 -13.92 -14.11 -7.96
CA SER A 109 -12.65 -13.64 -7.39
C SER A 109 -11.52 -14.55 -7.84
N ASN A 110 -10.59 -14.02 -8.63
CA ASN A 110 -9.30 -14.68 -8.83
C ASN A 110 -8.42 -14.41 -7.61
N THR A 111 -7.79 -15.47 -7.10
CA THR A 111 -6.83 -15.43 -5.98
C THR A 111 -5.42 -15.54 -6.55
N PHE A 112 -4.46 -14.82 -5.97
CA PHE A 112 -3.11 -14.67 -6.51
C PHE A 112 -2.00 -15.14 -5.58
#